data_AF-A0A9D9BB69-F1
#
_entry.id   AF-A0A9D9BB69-F1
#
_cell.length_a   1.000
_cell.length_b   1.000
_cell.length_c   1.000
_cell.angle_alpha   90.00
_cell.angle_beta   90.00
_cell.angle_gamma   90.00
#
_symmetry.space_group_name_H-M   'P 1'
#
loop_
_entity.id
_entity.type
_entity.pdbx_description
1 polymer ?
#
loop_
_entity_poly.entity_id
_entity_poly.type
_entity_poly.pdbx_seq_one_letter_code
_entity_poly.pdbx_strand_id
1 'polypeptide(L)'
;MISRRDFLQVGMAASAIVGASGFGNWARLAAQQSLTQDQLLEFETFGNVSLIHVTDIHAQLKPIYFREPSENIGVGSNKGAVPHVTGAKFRSLYGIEDGSPSHYALSSGDFASLAKGYGRVGGLDRVATVIKSIRADRPDAILLDGGDTWHGSYTCYKTAGQDMVNVMNALNPDAMTFHWEFTLGSERVNEIVENLPFAALGQNIFDVEWDEPTELFPPYKMFERGGTKVAVIGQAFPYMPIANPGWMFPEYAFGIRDENMQAMVDEVRAEGAECVVVLSHNGFDVDKKMATIVDGIDVILSGHTHDALPEPVLSGKTIIVPSGSNGKFVSRVDLDIRNGQLLGYRHKLIPVFSDVIEPDAEVAALIDEQRAPYLEDMSEVIGKTDSLLYRRGNFNGTWDDLICDALISERDAEIALSPGVRWGPSLIPGQDITREDIFNVTSMTYGKAYRSEMTGEFLKVVLEDVADNIFNPDPYYQQGGDMVRTGGLGYRIDVNQSQGNRISNMTLLKSGEAIDPARSYMIAGWASVNEGTEGPQIWDVVESHIRKLGTVTTQENNSVEVVGA
;
A
#
# COMPACT_ATOMS: atom_id res chain seq x y z
N MET A 1 -51.64 -10.72 32.36
CA MET A 1 -51.30 -10.15 31.03
C MET A 1 -49.92 -9.56 31.14
N ILE A 2 -48.93 -10.19 30.49
CA ILE A 2 -47.56 -9.67 30.44
C ILE A 2 -47.55 -8.56 29.37
N SER A 3 -47.02 -7.39 29.70
CA SER A 3 -47.03 -6.26 28.77
C SER A 3 -46.05 -6.49 27.62
N ARG A 4 -46.27 -5.88 26.45
CA ARG A 4 -45.33 -5.95 25.29
C ARG A 4 -43.90 -5.53 25.67
N ARG A 5 -43.74 -4.72 26.72
CA ARG A 5 -42.43 -4.25 27.20
C ARG A 5 -41.68 -5.32 28.00
N ASP A 6 -42.41 -6.12 28.78
CA ASP A 6 -41.84 -7.23 29.54
C ASP A 6 -41.47 -8.41 28.63
N PHE A 7 -42.21 -8.64 27.54
CA PHE A 7 -41.86 -9.65 26.53
C PHE A 7 -40.57 -9.30 25.77
N LEU A 8 -40.34 -8.00 25.49
CA LEU A 8 -39.09 -7.54 24.86
C LEU A 8 -37.89 -7.62 25.81
N GLN A 9 -38.07 -7.31 27.10
CA GLN A 9 -36.99 -7.44 28.08
C GLN A 9 -36.64 -8.91 28.40
N VAL A 10 -37.62 -9.81 28.47
CA VAL A 10 -37.38 -11.24 28.63
C VAL A 10 -36.79 -11.86 27.35
N GLY A 11 -37.17 -11.35 26.17
CA GLY A 11 -36.56 -11.73 24.89
C GLY A 11 -35.08 -11.33 24.76
N MET A 12 -34.70 -10.14 25.25
CA MET A 12 -33.29 -9.71 25.28
C MET A 12 -32.46 -10.41 26.38
N ALA A 13 -33.06 -10.72 27.53
CA ALA A 13 -32.36 -11.45 28.59
C ALA A 13 -32.13 -12.93 28.23
N ALA A 14 -33.06 -13.56 27.49
CA ALA A 14 -32.91 -14.94 27.04
C ALA A 14 -31.91 -15.10 25.88
N SER A 15 -31.74 -14.07 25.05
CA SER A 15 -30.73 -14.07 23.96
C SER A 15 -29.30 -13.86 24.46
N ALA A 16 -29.12 -13.26 25.65
CA ALA A 16 -27.81 -13.14 26.29
C ALA A 16 -27.26 -14.46 26.88
N ILE A 17 -28.13 -15.43 27.22
CA ILE A 17 -27.72 -16.68 27.89
C ILE A 17 -27.45 -17.82 26.89
N VAL A 18 -27.95 -17.73 25.65
CA VAL A 18 -27.78 -18.77 24.60
C VAL A 18 -26.86 -18.29 23.45
N GLY A 19 -26.38 -17.04 23.49
CA GLY A 19 -25.77 -16.33 22.36
C GLY A 19 -24.28 -16.52 22.09
N ALA A 20 -23.60 -17.53 22.66
CA ALA A 20 -22.13 -17.62 22.56
C ALA A 20 -21.57 -18.33 21.31
N SER A 21 -22.38 -18.96 20.44
CA SER A 21 -21.83 -19.76 19.33
C SER A 21 -22.54 -19.65 17.97
N GLY A 22 -23.70 -18.97 17.88
CA GLY A 22 -24.51 -18.96 16.64
C GLY A 22 -24.52 -17.65 15.84
N PHE A 23 -24.43 -16.48 16.49
CA PHE A 23 -24.72 -15.19 15.84
C PHE A 23 -23.68 -14.75 14.80
N GLY A 24 -22.40 -15.15 14.94
CA GLY A 24 -21.37 -14.79 13.96
C GLY A 24 -21.63 -15.37 12.57
N ASN A 25 -22.10 -16.62 12.49
CA ASN A 25 -22.39 -17.26 11.21
C ASN A 25 -23.64 -16.69 10.54
N TRP A 26 -24.67 -16.31 11.30
CA TRP A 26 -25.91 -15.72 10.74
C TRP A 26 -25.71 -14.28 10.27
N ALA A 27 -24.90 -13.48 10.96
CA ALA A 27 -24.55 -12.12 10.51
C ALA A 27 -23.68 -12.15 9.24
N ARG A 28 -22.70 -13.08 9.17
CA ARG A 28 -21.89 -13.32 7.98
C ARG A 28 -22.75 -13.80 6.80
N LEU A 29 -23.63 -14.77 7.02
CA LEU A 29 -24.59 -15.24 6.01
C LEU A 29 -25.53 -14.13 5.53
N ALA A 30 -26.03 -13.26 6.42
CA ALA A 30 -26.93 -12.17 6.04
C ALA A 30 -26.22 -11.04 5.26
N ALA A 31 -24.98 -10.69 5.64
CA ALA A 31 -24.17 -9.73 4.89
C ALA A 31 -23.78 -10.29 3.52
N GLN A 32 -23.37 -11.57 3.45
CA GLN A 32 -23.02 -12.28 2.21
C GLN A 32 -24.22 -12.55 1.29
N GLN A 33 -25.42 -12.79 1.84
CA GLN A 33 -26.64 -12.99 1.04
C GLN A 33 -27.03 -11.77 0.19
N SER A 34 -26.42 -10.61 0.41
CA SER A 34 -26.68 -9.38 -0.35
C SER A 34 -25.70 -9.12 -1.51
N LEU A 35 -24.51 -9.73 -1.51
CA LEU A 35 -23.43 -9.40 -2.45
C LEU A 35 -22.92 -10.67 -3.17
N THR A 36 -23.16 -10.76 -4.47
CA THR A 36 -22.71 -11.86 -5.32
C THR A 36 -21.47 -11.47 -6.14
N GLN A 37 -20.73 -12.48 -6.61
CA GLN A 37 -19.63 -12.26 -7.56
C GLN A 37 -20.10 -11.49 -8.80
N ASP A 38 -21.25 -11.86 -9.37
CA ASP A 38 -21.79 -11.18 -10.55
C ASP A 38 -22.03 -9.68 -10.29
N GLN A 39 -22.54 -9.30 -9.12
CA GLN A 39 -22.72 -7.89 -8.75
C GLN A 39 -21.38 -7.14 -8.60
N LEU A 40 -20.35 -7.80 -8.04
CA LEU A 40 -19.00 -7.23 -7.94
C LEU A 40 -18.36 -7.03 -9.32
N LEU A 41 -18.61 -7.94 -10.26
CA LEU A 41 -18.02 -7.92 -11.59
C LEU A 41 -18.88 -7.14 -12.62
N GLU A 42 -20.14 -6.86 -12.31
CA GLU A 42 -21.09 -6.17 -13.21
C GLU A 42 -20.53 -4.82 -13.67
N PHE A 43 -20.31 -4.67 -14.98
CA PHE A 43 -19.81 -3.44 -15.55
C PHE A 43 -20.36 -3.23 -16.94
N GLU A 44 -20.91 -2.04 -17.20
CA GLU A 44 -21.39 -1.69 -18.53
C GLU A 44 -20.21 -1.28 -19.42
N THR A 45 -19.75 -2.24 -20.22
CA THR A 45 -18.70 -2.10 -21.22
C THR A 45 -18.86 -0.84 -22.07
N PHE A 46 -17.77 -0.05 -22.22
CA PHE A 46 -17.80 1.26 -22.90
C PHE A 46 -16.56 1.57 -23.75
N GLY A 47 -16.74 2.18 -24.92
CA GLY A 47 -15.60 2.55 -25.78
C GLY A 47 -14.85 1.34 -26.35
N ASN A 48 -13.60 1.54 -26.77
CA ASN A 48 -12.81 0.60 -27.57
C ASN A 48 -11.50 0.14 -26.91
N VAL A 49 -10.99 0.85 -25.91
CA VAL A 49 -9.78 0.44 -25.16
C VAL A 49 -10.17 0.11 -23.72
N SER A 50 -9.61 -0.96 -23.16
CA SER A 50 -9.79 -1.32 -21.75
C SER A 50 -8.44 -1.54 -21.08
N LEU A 51 -8.24 -0.88 -19.94
CA LEU A 51 -7.09 -1.03 -19.07
C LEU A 51 -7.52 -1.74 -17.78
N ILE A 52 -6.68 -2.66 -17.31
CA ILE A 52 -6.79 -3.30 -16.00
C ILE A 52 -5.58 -2.86 -15.19
N HIS A 53 -5.78 -2.28 -14.01
CA HIS A 53 -4.69 -1.81 -13.17
C HIS A 53 -4.72 -2.48 -11.80
N VAL A 54 -3.60 -3.11 -11.45
CA VAL A 54 -3.23 -3.57 -10.11
C VAL A 54 -1.91 -2.92 -9.73
N THR A 55 -1.65 -2.69 -8.45
CA THR A 55 -0.41 -2.08 -7.98
C THR A 55 -0.24 -2.36 -6.49
N ASP A 56 0.95 -2.13 -5.96
CA ASP A 56 1.25 -2.19 -4.53
C ASP A 56 0.81 -3.52 -3.92
N ILE A 57 1.00 -4.65 -4.63
CA ILE A 57 0.53 -5.97 -4.19
C ILE A 57 1.27 -6.40 -2.92
N HIS A 58 2.52 -5.96 -2.74
CA HIS A 58 3.38 -6.25 -1.60
C HIS A 58 3.38 -7.74 -1.24
N ALA A 59 3.54 -8.56 -2.29
CA ALA A 59 3.64 -10.01 -2.24
C ALA A 59 2.53 -10.76 -1.48
N GLN A 60 1.33 -10.17 -1.40
CA GLN A 60 0.18 -10.78 -0.74
C GLN A 60 -0.52 -11.78 -1.68
N LEU A 61 0.04 -13.00 -1.74
CA LEU A 61 -0.51 -14.09 -2.56
C LEU A 61 -1.88 -14.58 -2.08
N LYS A 62 -2.09 -14.66 -0.76
CA LYS A 62 -3.34 -15.15 -0.15
C LYS A 62 -4.21 -13.98 0.35
N PRO A 63 -5.52 -14.19 0.51
CA PRO A 63 -6.42 -13.22 1.13
C PRO A 63 -5.95 -12.73 2.50
N ILE A 64 -6.12 -11.44 2.77
CA ILE A 64 -5.74 -10.76 4.02
C ILE A 64 -6.89 -9.93 4.59
N TYR A 65 -6.72 -9.38 5.80
CA TYR A 65 -7.49 -8.20 6.21
C TYR A 65 -6.64 -6.97 5.95
N PHE A 66 -7.26 -5.87 5.48
CA PHE A 66 -6.53 -4.62 5.24
C PHE A 66 -7.42 -3.40 5.48
N ARG A 67 -7.09 -2.65 6.52
CA ARG A 67 -7.79 -1.42 6.94
C ARG A 67 -7.17 -0.18 6.28
N GLU A 68 -8.01 0.69 5.71
CA GLU A 68 -7.60 2.00 5.21
C GLU A 68 -7.17 2.95 6.36
N PRO A 69 -6.35 3.98 6.09
CA PRO A 69 -5.91 4.92 7.13
C PRO A 69 -7.08 5.69 7.71
N SER A 70 -7.08 5.88 9.04
CA SER A 70 -7.98 6.84 9.69
C SER A 70 -7.52 8.28 9.50
N GLU A 71 -6.21 8.49 9.30
CA GLU A 71 -5.60 9.80 9.12
C GLU A 71 -4.71 9.77 7.88
N ASN A 72 -5.06 10.62 6.90
CA ASN A 72 -4.25 10.97 5.75
C ASN A 72 -4.43 12.48 5.52
N ILE A 73 -3.40 13.28 5.81
CA ILE A 73 -3.45 14.73 5.92
C ILE A 73 -2.74 15.34 4.71
N GLY A 74 -3.47 16.17 3.99
CA GLY A 74 -2.96 16.93 2.87
C GLY A 74 -2.56 18.34 3.31
N VAL A 75 -1.46 18.84 2.75
CA VAL A 75 -0.97 20.21 2.97
C VAL A 75 -1.00 21.01 1.67
N GLY A 76 -0.76 22.32 1.76
CA GLY A 76 -0.74 23.19 0.58
C GLY A 76 -2.05 23.12 -0.21
N SER A 77 -1.95 22.85 -1.52
CA SER A 77 -3.10 22.70 -2.42
C SER A 77 -3.87 21.40 -2.25
N ASN A 78 -3.31 20.42 -1.53
CA ASN A 78 -3.94 19.11 -1.28
C ASN A 78 -4.74 19.08 0.02
N LYS A 79 -4.75 20.17 0.81
CA LYS A 79 -5.55 20.27 2.02
C LYS A 79 -7.04 20.08 1.73
N GLY A 80 -7.62 19.02 2.31
CA GLY A 80 -9.04 18.68 2.16
C GLY A 80 -9.42 18.17 0.76
N ALA A 81 -8.44 17.89 -0.09
CA ALA A 81 -8.63 17.21 -1.37
C ALA A 81 -8.38 15.71 -1.22
N VAL A 82 -8.98 14.90 -2.09
CA VAL A 82 -8.60 13.49 -2.20
C VAL A 82 -7.15 13.39 -2.69
N PRO A 83 -6.36 12.45 -2.17
CA PRO A 83 -6.77 11.29 -1.35
C PRO A 83 -6.71 11.54 0.18
N HIS A 84 -6.40 12.76 0.61
CA HIS A 84 -6.30 13.16 2.02
C HIS A 84 -7.64 13.47 2.69
N VAL A 85 -8.68 12.74 2.29
CA VAL A 85 -9.98 12.74 2.94
C VAL A 85 -10.21 11.31 3.39
N THR A 86 -10.37 11.09 4.69
CA THR A 86 -10.51 9.74 5.28
C THR A 86 -11.81 9.61 6.08
N GLY A 87 -12.07 8.40 6.57
CA GLY A 87 -13.15 8.12 7.53
C GLY A 87 -14.54 8.54 7.05
N ALA A 88 -15.35 9.07 7.96
CA ALA A 88 -16.73 9.47 7.67
C ALA A 88 -16.83 10.57 6.60
N LYS A 89 -15.85 11.48 6.52
CA LYS A 89 -15.83 12.54 5.50
C LYS A 89 -15.64 11.97 4.10
N PHE A 90 -14.74 11.00 3.94
CA PHE A 90 -14.54 10.28 2.67
C PHE A 90 -15.83 9.57 2.25
N ARG A 91 -16.47 8.86 3.19
CA ARG A 91 -17.71 8.16 2.90
C ARG A 91 -18.82 9.11 2.46
N SER A 92 -18.98 10.23 3.15
CA SER A 92 -19.95 11.25 2.76
C SER A 92 -19.66 11.83 1.38
N LEU A 93 -18.38 12.02 1.01
CA LEU A 93 -17.98 12.53 -0.30
C LEU A 93 -18.42 11.61 -1.44
N TYR A 94 -18.34 10.30 -1.24
CA TYR A 94 -18.68 9.28 -2.24
C TYR A 94 -20.04 8.60 -2.03
N GLY A 95 -20.88 9.11 -1.11
CA GLY A 95 -22.19 8.52 -0.82
C GLY A 95 -22.14 7.08 -0.29
N ILE A 96 -21.08 6.72 0.43
CA ILE A 96 -20.88 5.36 0.99
C ILE A 96 -21.63 5.21 2.32
N GLU A 97 -22.62 4.33 2.34
CA GLU A 97 -23.45 4.06 3.53
C GLU A 97 -22.69 3.33 4.65
N ASP A 98 -23.07 3.61 5.90
CA ASP A 98 -22.54 2.96 7.09
C ASP A 98 -22.78 1.45 7.04
N GLY A 99 -21.69 0.70 7.10
CA GLY A 99 -21.70 -0.75 7.20
C GLY A 99 -21.90 -1.47 5.86
N SER A 100 -21.93 -0.72 4.75
CA SER A 100 -21.92 -1.28 3.39
C SER A 100 -20.60 -1.99 3.04
N PRO A 101 -20.55 -2.81 1.97
CA PRO A 101 -19.29 -3.40 1.49
C PRO A 101 -18.24 -2.32 1.18
N SER A 102 -18.65 -1.20 0.58
CA SER A 102 -17.75 -0.07 0.31
C SER A 102 -17.27 0.63 1.58
N HIS A 103 -18.06 0.66 2.67
CA HIS A 103 -17.57 1.14 3.97
C HIS A 103 -16.39 0.29 4.44
N TYR A 104 -16.55 -1.04 4.39
CA TYR A 104 -15.52 -1.98 4.80
C TYR A 104 -14.26 -1.90 3.93
N ALA A 105 -14.44 -1.81 2.60
CA ALA A 105 -13.32 -1.78 1.67
C ALA A 105 -12.57 -0.43 1.67
N LEU A 106 -13.25 0.71 1.78
CA LEU A 106 -12.63 2.02 1.49
C LEU A 106 -12.49 2.93 2.71
N SER A 107 -12.75 2.45 3.92
CA SER A 107 -12.64 3.27 5.12
C SER A 107 -12.14 2.50 6.34
N SER A 108 -11.88 3.24 7.40
CA SER A 108 -11.27 2.75 8.63
C SER A 108 -12.27 2.49 9.77
N GLY A 109 -13.45 3.10 9.70
CA GLY A 109 -14.49 3.05 10.74
C GLY A 109 -15.12 1.66 10.87
N ASP A 110 -15.38 1.22 12.10
CA ASP A 110 -16.01 -0.08 12.43
C ASP A 110 -15.30 -1.31 11.83
N PHE A 111 -14.07 -1.16 11.33
CA PHE A 111 -13.38 -2.17 10.52
C PHE A 111 -13.36 -3.55 11.16
N ALA A 112 -13.01 -3.66 12.44
CA ALA A 112 -12.94 -4.95 13.13
C ALA A 112 -14.29 -5.67 13.24
N SER A 113 -15.39 -4.92 13.29
CA SER A 113 -16.75 -5.47 13.27
C SER A 113 -17.14 -5.89 11.85
N LEU A 114 -16.90 -5.03 10.86
CA LEU A 114 -17.24 -5.28 9.47
C LEU A 114 -16.42 -6.43 8.87
N ALA A 115 -15.15 -6.56 9.23
CA ALA A 115 -14.27 -7.66 8.83
C ALA A 115 -14.84 -9.04 9.22
N LYS A 116 -15.56 -9.15 10.35
CA LYS A 116 -16.23 -10.39 10.75
C LYS A 116 -17.40 -10.76 9.84
N GLY A 117 -18.05 -9.76 9.23
CA GLY A 117 -19.17 -9.93 8.31
C GLY A 117 -18.74 -10.15 6.87
N TYR A 118 -17.79 -9.35 6.38
CA TYR A 118 -17.35 -9.34 4.98
C TYR A 118 -16.14 -10.23 4.69
N GLY A 119 -15.39 -10.64 5.72
CA GLY A 119 -14.26 -11.54 5.57
C GLY A 119 -13.03 -10.87 4.95
N ARG A 120 -12.12 -11.69 4.42
CA ARG A 120 -10.83 -11.22 3.88
C ARG A 120 -11.00 -10.58 2.50
N VAL A 121 -9.99 -9.81 2.11
CA VAL A 121 -9.87 -9.15 0.81
C VAL A 121 -8.61 -9.60 0.09
N GLY A 122 -8.59 -9.43 -1.23
CA GLY A 122 -7.47 -9.77 -2.09
C GLY A 122 -7.25 -11.27 -2.29
N GLY A 123 -5.98 -11.65 -2.46
CA GLY A 123 -5.56 -12.97 -2.94
C GLY A 123 -5.45 -13.00 -4.46
N LEU A 124 -4.27 -13.38 -4.98
CA LEU A 124 -4.00 -13.31 -6.41
C LEU A 124 -4.79 -14.35 -7.23
N ASP A 125 -5.25 -15.43 -6.60
CA ASP A 125 -6.19 -16.38 -7.20
C ASP A 125 -7.54 -15.73 -7.54
N ARG A 126 -8.03 -14.80 -6.71
CA ARG A 126 -9.28 -14.05 -6.97
C ARG A 126 -9.05 -12.86 -7.88
N VAL A 127 -7.92 -12.19 -7.76
CA VAL A 127 -7.50 -11.16 -8.73
C VAL A 127 -7.46 -11.77 -10.13
N ALA A 128 -6.94 -12.99 -10.29
CA ALA A 128 -6.97 -13.72 -11.55
C ALA A 128 -8.41 -13.96 -12.05
N THR A 129 -9.36 -14.35 -11.19
CA THR A 129 -10.78 -14.46 -11.57
C THR A 129 -11.35 -13.15 -12.09
N VAL A 130 -11.06 -12.04 -11.41
CA VAL A 130 -11.50 -10.70 -11.84
C VAL A 130 -10.90 -10.34 -13.20
N ILE A 131 -9.58 -10.52 -13.37
CA ILE A 131 -8.88 -10.28 -14.64
C ILE A 131 -9.47 -11.13 -15.77
N LYS A 132 -9.68 -12.43 -15.54
CA LYS A 132 -10.27 -13.35 -16.52
C LYS A 132 -11.70 -12.94 -16.89
N SER A 133 -12.49 -12.46 -15.92
CA SER A 133 -13.83 -11.91 -16.20
C SER A 133 -13.77 -10.66 -17.07
N ILE A 134 -12.86 -9.72 -16.78
CA ILE A 134 -12.71 -8.51 -17.61
C ILE A 134 -12.27 -8.91 -19.02
N ARG A 135 -11.31 -9.84 -19.16
CA ARG A 135 -10.84 -10.33 -20.45
C ARG A 135 -11.88 -11.15 -21.22
N ALA A 136 -12.85 -11.76 -20.54
CA ALA A 136 -13.98 -12.41 -21.22
C ALA A 136 -14.89 -11.39 -21.93
N ASP A 137 -15.12 -10.22 -21.32
CA ASP A 137 -15.84 -9.10 -21.95
C ASP A 137 -14.97 -8.34 -22.96
N ARG A 138 -13.67 -8.26 -22.68
CA ARG A 138 -12.67 -7.46 -23.40
C ARG A 138 -11.40 -8.27 -23.64
N PRO A 139 -11.38 -9.16 -24.65
CA PRO A 139 -10.22 -10.03 -24.91
C PRO A 139 -8.90 -9.28 -25.09
N ASP A 140 -8.98 -8.03 -25.56
CA ASP A 140 -7.86 -7.13 -25.82
C ASP A 140 -7.51 -6.20 -24.64
N ALA A 141 -8.07 -6.42 -23.44
CA ALA A 141 -7.78 -5.57 -22.27
C ALA A 141 -6.30 -5.67 -21.85
N ILE A 142 -5.67 -4.52 -21.65
CA ILE A 142 -4.25 -4.38 -21.26
C ILE A 142 -4.16 -4.45 -19.74
N LEU A 143 -3.45 -5.45 -19.20
CA LEU A 143 -3.19 -5.56 -17.75
C LEU A 143 -1.87 -4.89 -17.40
N LEU A 144 -1.91 -3.94 -16.48
CA LEU A 144 -0.76 -3.13 -16.08
C LEU A 144 -0.55 -3.28 -14.57
N ASP A 145 0.68 -3.65 -14.20
CA ASP A 145 1.14 -3.71 -12.81
C ASP A 145 1.91 -2.43 -12.45
N GLY A 146 1.34 -1.62 -11.55
CA GLY A 146 1.93 -0.36 -11.15
C GLY A 146 3.24 -0.48 -10.36
N GLY A 147 3.71 -1.68 -10.02
CA GLY A 147 4.93 -1.90 -9.22
C GLY A 147 4.62 -2.19 -7.76
N ASP A 148 5.67 -2.40 -6.94
CA ASP A 148 5.58 -2.87 -5.55
C ASP A 148 4.94 -4.26 -5.40
N THR A 149 5.45 -5.19 -6.19
CA THR A 149 4.94 -6.55 -6.34
C THR A 149 5.91 -7.59 -5.76
N TRP A 150 7.23 -7.41 -5.89
CA TRP A 150 8.24 -8.43 -5.52
C TRP A 150 8.85 -8.27 -4.12
N HIS A 151 8.03 -7.81 -3.16
CA HIS A 151 8.45 -7.56 -1.78
C HIS A 151 7.25 -7.68 -0.84
N GLY A 152 7.46 -7.91 0.46
CA GLY A 152 6.41 -7.70 1.48
C GLY A 152 5.79 -8.95 2.11
N SER A 153 6.32 -10.15 1.85
CA SER A 153 5.84 -11.39 2.47
C SER A 153 6.95 -12.40 2.79
N TYR A 154 6.64 -13.39 3.63
CA TYR A 154 7.58 -14.43 4.05
C TYR A 154 8.13 -15.22 2.85
N THR A 155 7.24 -15.72 1.98
CA THR A 155 7.66 -16.55 0.85
C THR A 155 8.46 -15.74 -0.16
N CYS A 156 8.04 -14.50 -0.44
CA CYS A 156 8.75 -13.59 -1.32
C CYS A 156 10.18 -13.31 -0.83
N TYR A 157 10.36 -13.09 0.47
CA TYR A 157 11.68 -12.97 1.07
C TYR A 157 12.53 -14.24 0.89
N LYS A 158 11.94 -15.43 1.13
CA LYS A 158 12.65 -16.72 0.98
C LYS A 158 13.01 -17.07 -0.45
N THR A 159 12.23 -16.61 -1.42
CA THR A 159 12.42 -16.91 -2.84
C THR A 159 13.08 -15.76 -3.62
N ALA A 160 13.51 -14.69 -2.94
CA ALA A 160 14.01 -13.48 -3.60
C ALA A 160 13.08 -13.00 -4.74
N GLY A 161 11.79 -12.89 -4.43
CA GLY A 161 10.74 -12.45 -5.36
C GLY A 161 10.20 -13.50 -6.34
N GLN A 162 10.82 -14.68 -6.45
CA GLN A 162 10.46 -15.63 -7.51
C GLN A 162 9.02 -16.17 -7.41
N ASP A 163 8.47 -16.32 -6.20
CA ASP A 163 7.07 -16.74 -6.02
C ASP A 163 6.09 -15.77 -6.71
N MET A 164 6.30 -14.47 -6.50
CA MET A 164 5.52 -13.40 -7.12
C MET A 164 5.73 -13.33 -8.62
N VAL A 165 6.96 -13.46 -9.11
CA VAL A 165 7.25 -13.51 -10.55
C VAL A 165 6.47 -14.65 -11.21
N ASN A 166 6.50 -15.85 -10.61
CA ASN A 166 5.79 -17.01 -11.14
C ASN A 166 4.27 -16.81 -11.19
N VAL A 167 3.69 -16.28 -10.11
CA VAL A 167 2.24 -16.04 -10.04
C VAL A 167 1.82 -14.91 -10.98
N MET A 168 2.57 -13.81 -11.05
CA MET A 168 2.27 -12.71 -11.97
C MET A 168 2.41 -13.13 -13.43
N ASN A 169 3.38 -13.98 -13.79
CA ASN A 169 3.47 -14.57 -15.13
C ASN A 169 2.18 -15.33 -15.50
N ALA A 170 1.55 -16.03 -14.54
CA ALA A 170 0.27 -16.72 -14.75
C ALA A 170 -0.93 -15.76 -14.90
N LEU A 171 -0.89 -14.58 -14.28
CA LEU A 171 -1.88 -13.51 -14.48
C LEU A 171 -1.73 -12.82 -15.84
N ASN A 172 -0.55 -12.96 -16.48
CA ASN A 172 -0.21 -12.46 -17.81
C ASN A 172 -0.41 -10.94 -17.93
N PRO A 173 0.29 -10.10 -17.14
CA PRO A 173 0.33 -8.66 -17.34
C PRO A 173 0.99 -8.33 -18.68
N ASP A 174 0.66 -7.17 -19.24
CA ASP A 174 1.23 -6.64 -20.48
C ASP A 174 2.47 -5.78 -20.20
N ALA A 175 2.48 -5.06 -19.06
CA ALA A 175 3.63 -4.30 -18.58
C ALA A 175 3.62 -4.09 -17.06
N MET A 176 4.79 -3.78 -16.49
CA MET A 176 4.97 -3.30 -15.11
C MET A 176 5.94 -2.12 -15.01
N THR A 177 5.96 -1.44 -13.86
CA THR A 177 7.04 -0.51 -13.45
C THR A 177 7.56 -0.86 -12.04
N PHE A 178 8.40 -0.02 -11.43
CA PHE A 178 9.26 -0.44 -10.32
C PHE A 178 9.34 0.53 -9.13
N HIS A 179 9.55 -0.07 -7.96
CA HIS A 179 10.03 0.60 -6.76
C HIS A 179 10.69 -0.41 -5.81
N TRP A 180 9.94 -1.08 -4.92
CA TRP A 180 10.51 -2.00 -3.93
C TRP A 180 11.22 -3.21 -4.56
N GLU A 181 10.98 -3.51 -5.84
CA GLU A 181 11.71 -4.52 -6.62
C GLU A 181 13.24 -4.37 -6.49
N PHE A 182 13.74 -3.13 -6.53
CA PHE A 182 15.18 -2.83 -6.46
C PHE A 182 15.82 -3.16 -5.12
N THR A 183 15.01 -3.40 -4.07
CA THR A 183 15.52 -3.87 -2.78
C THR A 183 15.97 -5.34 -2.80
N LEU A 184 15.74 -6.06 -3.90
CA LEU A 184 16.35 -7.37 -4.17
C LEU A 184 17.83 -7.26 -4.61
N GLY A 185 18.29 -6.06 -4.98
CA GLY A 185 19.59 -5.81 -5.58
C GLY A 185 19.56 -5.88 -7.12
N SER A 186 20.36 -5.05 -7.77
CA SER A 186 20.34 -4.88 -9.24
C SER A 186 20.59 -6.19 -9.99
N GLU A 187 21.52 -7.04 -9.52
CA GLU A 187 21.78 -8.35 -10.14
C GLU A 187 20.51 -9.21 -10.20
N ARG A 188 19.76 -9.27 -9.10
CA ARG A 188 18.53 -10.07 -9.04
C ARG A 188 17.40 -9.46 -9.84
N VAL A 189 17.25 -8.13 -9.82
CA VAL A 189 16.26 -7.44 -10.66
C VAL A 189 16.53 -7.70 -12.15
N ASN A 190 17.79 -7.58 -12.57
CA ASN A 190 18.17 -7.78 -13.96
C ASN A 190 17.90 -9.22 -14.42
N GLU A 191 18.26 -10.21 -13.59
CA GLU A 191 17.95 -11.62 -13.86
C GLU A 191 16.45 -11.85 -14.08
N ILE A 192 15.59 -11.26 -13.24
CA ILE A 192 14.13 -11.39 -13.38
C ILE A 192 13.68 -10.71 -14.67
N VAL A 193 14.06 -9.45 -14.89
CA VAL A 193 13.60 -8.61 -16.00
C VAL A 193 13.97 -9.19 -17.36
N GLU A 194 15.18 -9.74 -17.52
CA GLU A 194 15.62 -10.40 -18.75
C GLU A 194 14.73 -11.61 -19.13
N ASN A 195 14.04 -12.20 -18.16
CA ASN A 195 13.23 -13.41 -18.34
C ASN A 195 11.71 -13.15 -18.24
N LEU A 196 11.26 -11.90 -18.06
CA LEU A 196 9.84 -11.59 -18.00
C LEU A 196 9.17 -11.79 -19.37
N PRO A 197 7.97 -12.41 -19.42
CA PRO A 197 7.21 -12.56 -20.66
C PRO A 197 6.45 -11.27 -21.05
N PHE A 198 6.62 -10.19 -20.29
CA PHE A 198 5.93 -8.91 -20.45
C PHE A 198 6.90 -7.74 -20.28
N ALA A 199 6.44 -6.52 -20.57
CA ALA A 199 7.33 -5.36 -20.58
C ALA A 199 7.64 -4.84 -19.18
N ALA A 200 8.90 -4.54 -18.93
CA ALA A 200 9.37 -3.95 -17.68
C ALA A 200 9.82 -2.51 -17.99
N LEU A 201 8.98 -1.53 -17.65
CA LEU A 201 9.07 -0.17 -18.20
C LEU A 201 9.57 0.84 -17.17
N GLY A 202 10.47 1.72 -17.59
CA GLY A 202 11.06 2.74 -16.71
C GLY A 202 11.73 3.88 -17.48
N GLN A 203 10.96 4.89 -17.87
CA GLN A 203 11.48 6.04 -18.63
C GLN A 203 12.47 6.89 -17.83
N ASN A 204 12.41 6.81 -16.50
CA ASN A 204 13.26 7.57 -15.58
C ASN A 204 14.37 6.74 -14.95
N ILE A 205 14.66 5.54 -15.48
CA ILE A 205 15.79 4.70 -15.05
C ILE A 205 16.97 4.98 -15.98
N PHE A 206 18.01 5.58 -15.41
CA PHE A 206 19.19 6.03 -16.14
C PHE A 206 20.45 5.38 -15.56
N ASP A 207 21.46 5.16 -16.39
CA ASP A 207 22.79 4.82 -15.90
C ASP A 207 23.46 6.05 -15.25
N VAL A 208 24.17 5.83 -14.14
CA VAL A 208 24.88 6.88 -13.40
C VAL A 208 26.13 7.39 -14.13
N GLU A 209 26.81 6.56 -14.92
CA GLU A 209 28.08 6.96 -15.57
C GLU A 209 27.85 7.94 -16.73
N TRP A 210 26.85 7.67 -17.58
CA TRP A 210 26.61 8.41 -18.81
C TRP A 210 25.34 9.30 -18.77
N ASP A 211 24.49 9.16 -17.75
CA ASP A 211 23.15 9.79 -17.68
C ASP A 211 22.33 9.48 -18.94
N GLU A 212 22.37 8.23 -19.37
CA GLU A 212 21.62 7.70 -20.52
C GLU A 212 20.53 6.72 -20.05
N PRO A 213 19.39 6.63 -20.76
CA PRO A 213 18.36 5.63 -20.46
C PRO A 213 18.92 4.22 -20.53
N THR A 214 18.58 3.39 -19.55
CA THR A 214 19.06 2.01 -19.50
C THR A 214 18.32 1.12 -20.50
N GLU A 215 19.04 0.38 -21.35
CA GLU A 215 18.43 -0.48 -22.37
C GLU A 215 17.54 -1.60 -21.79
N LEU A 216 17.88 -2.11 -20.61
CA LEU A 216 17.14 -3.19 -19.95
C LEU A 216 15.72 -2.77 -19.52
N PHE A 217 15.52 -1.47 -19.29
CA PHE A 217 14.25 -0.90 -18.84
C PHE A 217 13.74 0.08 -19.90
N PRO A 218 13.13 -0.40 -21.00
CA PRO A 218 12.63 0.47 -22.05
C PRO A 218 11.64 1.52 -21.50
N PRO A 219 11.63 2.75 -22.04
CA PRO A 219 10.80 3.83 -21.48
C PRO A 219 9.31 3.57 -21.67
N TYR A 220 8.93 2.95 -22.78
CA TYR A 220 7.54 2.71 -23.14
C TYR A 220 7.37 1.48 -24.02
N LYS A 221 6.12 1.04 -24.19
CA LYS A 221 5.72 0.05 -25.19
C LYS A 221 4.43 0.48 -25.89
N MET A 222 4.40 0.29 -27.21
CA MET A 222 3.22 0.50 -28.04
C MET A 222 2.39 -0.78 -28.13
N PHE A 223 1.09 -0.67 -27.87
CA PHE A 223 0.11 -1.74 -27.98
C PHE A 223 -0.94 -1.38 -29.02
N GLU A 224 -1.34 -2.34 -29.85
CA GLU A 224 -2.53 -2.21 -30.69
C GLU A 224 -3.64 -3.06 -30.09
N ARG A 225 -4.72 -2.41 -29.64
CA ARG A 225 -5.87 -3.04 -28.97
C ARG A 225 -7.14 -2.32 -29.34
N GLY A 226 -8.22 -3.05 -29.64
CA GLY A 226 -9.50 -2.43 -29.99
C GLY A 226 -9.45 -1.47 -31.20
N GLY A 227 -8.49 -1.68 -32.12
CA GLY A 227 -8.27 -0.81 -33.27
C GLY A 227 -7.57 0.53 -32.95
N THR A 228 -6.98 0.66 -31.76
CA THR A 228 -6.30 1.89 -31.29
C THR A 228 -4.85 1.58 -30.93
N LYS A 229 -3.94 2.49 -31.30
CA LYS A 229 -2.54 2.44 -30.87
C LYS A 229 -2.38 3.13 -29.51
N VAL A 230 -2.08 2.36 -28.46
CA VAL A 230 -1.92 2.81 -27.08
C VAL A 230 -0.45 2.78 -26.70
N ALA A 231 0.11 3.93 -26.33
CA ALA A 231 1.42 4.00 -25.70
C ALA A 231 1.29 3.82 -24.19
N VAL A 232 2.06 2.91 -23.61
CA VAL A 232 2.23 2.82 -22.15
C VAL A 232 3.65 3.23 -21.82
N ILE A 233 3.82 4.34 -21.13
CA ILE A 233 5.10 4.85 -20.63
C ILE A 233 5.25 4.40 -19.17
N GLY A 234 6.36 3.75 -18.82
CA GLY A 234 6.64 3.36 -17.44
C GLY A 234 7.33 4.48 -16.67
N GLN A 235 6.94 4.68 -15.42
CA GLN A 235 7.51 5.68 -14.53
C GLN A 235 7.79 5.01 -13.17
N ALA A 236 9.05 4.64 -12.94
CA ALA A 236 9.49 4.06 -11.68
C ALA A 236 9.53 5.12 -10.58
N PHE A 237 9.56 4.70 -9.31
CA PHE A 237 9.58 5.63 -8.19
C PHE A 237 10.82 6.54 -8.24
N PRO A 238 10.65 7.88 -8.27
CA PRO A 238 11.75 8.79 -8.60
C PRO A 238 12.77 8.99 -7.46
N TYR A 239 12.42 8.66 -6.22
CA TYR A 239 13.28 8.91 -5.05
C TYR A 239 13.96 7.65 -4.50
N MET A 240 14.03 6.57 -5.27
CA MET A 240 14.62 5.30 -4.80
C MET A 240 16.00 5.42 -4.14
N PRO A 241 16.98 6.18 -4.67
CA PRO A 241 18.31 6.22 -4.06
C PRO A 241 18.38 6.80 -2.65
N ILE A 242 17.35 7.55 -2.23
CA ILE A 242 17.26 8.16 -0.89
C ILE A 242 16.21 7.48 0.01
N ALA A 243 15.18 6.87 -0.58
CA ALA A 243 14.14 6.15 0.15
C ALA A 243 14.47 4.66 0.40
N ASN A 244 15.35 4.07 -0.42
CA ASN A 244 15.82 2.70 -0.31
C ASN A 244 17.36 2.66 -0.27
N PRO A 245 17.96 1.50 0.06
CA PRO A 245 19.42 1.40 0.17
C PRO A 245 20.09 1.50 -1.22
N GLY A 246 20.51 2.70 -1.62
CA GLY A 246 21.08 2.95 -2.96
C GLY A 246 22.33 2.13 -3.31
N TRP A 247 23.03 1.58 -2.32
CA TRP A 247 24.14 0.63 -2.52
C TRP A 247 23.70 -0.72 -3.10
N MET A 248 22.40 -1.03 -3.14
CA MET A 248 21.85 -2.23 -3.78
C MET A 248 21.73 -2.09 -5.30
N PHE A 249 21.79 -0.87 -5.84
CA PHE A 249 21.64 -0.56 -7.27
C PHE A 249 22.47 0.69 -7.65
N PRO A 250 23.77 0.72 -7.31
CA PRO A 250 24.61 1.92 -7.42
C PRO A 250 24.81 2.42 -8.85
N GLU A 251 24.54 1.59 -9.85
CA GLU A 251 24.64 1.90 -11.28
C GLU A 251 23.43 2.68 -11.82
N TYR A 252 22.32 2.72 -11.08
CA TYR A 252 21.08 3.34 -11.55
C TYR A 252 20.74 4.65 -10.84
N ALA A 253 20.37 5.63 -11.64
CA ALA A 253 19.79 6.90 -11.22
C ALA A 253 18.29 6.93 -11.52
N PHE A 254 17.55 7.58 -10.63
CA PHE A 254 16.10 7.76 -10.71
C PHE A 254 15.78 9.23 -10.47
N GLY A 255 14.65 9.70 -10.97
CA GLY A 255 14.23 11.07 -10.71
C GLY A 255 12.93 11.47 -11.39
N ILE A 256 12.43 12.63 -10.98
CA ILE A 256 11.41 13.36 -11.73
C ILE A 256 12.11 14.05 -12.89
N ARG A 257 11.72 13.69 -14.11
CA ARG A 257 12.30 14.20 -15.35
C ARG A 257 11.18 14.69 -16.28
N ASP A 258 10.51 15.78 -15.92
CA ASP A 258 9.35 16.30 -16.66
C ASP A 258 9.66 16.57 -18.14
N GLU A 259 10.82 17.14 -18.44
CA GLU A 259 11.26 17.40 -19.81
C GLU A 259 11.44 16.11 -20.61
N ASN A 260 11.98 15.06 -19.97
CA ASN A 260 12.12 13.75 -20.60
C ASN A 260 10.74 13.09 -20.80
N MET A 261 9.85 13.17 -19.81
CA MET A 261 8.48 12.67 -19.93
C MET A 261 7.72 13.39 -21.05
N GLN A 262 7.84 14.71 -21.18
CA GLN A 262 7.24 15.46 -22.29
C GLN A 262 7.81 15.00 -23.63
N ALA A 263 9.12 14.83 -23.75
CA ALA A 263 9.75 14.33 -24.97
C ALA A 263 9.24 12.92 -25.34
N MET A 264 9.08 12.02 -24.36
CA MET A 264 8.51 10.69 -24.58
C MET A 264 7.06 10.75 -25.05
N VAL A 265 6.23 11.62 -24.44
CA VAL A 265 4.83 11.82 -24.87
C VAL A 265 4.79 12.33 -26.31
N ASP A 266 5.61 13.33 -26.66
CA ASP A 266 5.68 13.87 -28.01
C ASP A 266 6.15 12.82 -29.03
N GLU A 267 7.15 12.01 -28.67
CA GLU A 267 7.69 10.91 -29.47
C GLU A 267 6.61 9.86 -29.77
N VAL A 268 5.97 9.30 -28.75
CA VAL A 268 4.96 8.24 -28.97
C VAL A 268 3.76 8.76 -29.76
N ARG A 269 3.38 10.03 -29.58
CA ARG A 269 2.34 10.69 -30.39
C ARG A 269 2.77 10.84 -31.84
N ALA A 270 4.02 11.25 -32.10
CA ALA A 270 4.58 11.33 -33.45
C ALA A 270 4.64 9.94 -34.13
N GLU A 271 4.85 8.88 -33.35
CA GLU A 271 4.76 7.49 -33.82
C GLU A 271 3.32 6.99 -34.02
N GLY A 272 2.31 7.82 -33.75
CA GLY A 272 0.90 7.54 -33.99
C GLY A 272 0.15 6.97 -32.79
N ALA A 273 0.64 7.15 -31.55
CA ALA A 273 -0.14 6.85 -30.35
C ALA A 273 -1.43 7.69 -30.32
N GLU A 274 -2.57 7.00 -30.30
CA GLU A 274 -3.88 7.62 -30.16
C GLU A 274 -4.30 7.77 -28.70
N CYS A 275 -3.74 6.95 -27.81
CA CYS A 275 -3.89 7.03 -26.36
C CYS A 275 -2.52 6.95 -25.70
N VAL A 276 -2.23 7.82 -24.73
CA VAL A 276 -0.99 7.81 -23.94
C VAL A 276 -1.33 7.56 -22.47
N VAL A 277 -0.84 6.44 -21.96
CA VAL A 277 -0.99 5.97 -20.58
C VAL A 277 0.36 6.06 -19.89
N VAL A 278 0.43 6.69 -18.73
CA VAL A 278 1.59 6.58 -17.84
C VAL A 278 1.26 5.57 -16.74
N LEU A 279 2.06 4.50 -16.67
CA LEU A 279 2.05 3.53 -15.59
C LEU A 279 3.04 4.00 -14.54
N SER A 280 2.53 4.61 -13.47
CA SER A 280 3.32 5.43 -12.56
C SER A 280 3.42 4.85 -11.16
N HIS A 281 4.65 4.90 -10.63
CA HIS A 281 4.96 4.68 -9.23
C HIS A 281 5.47 5.96 -8.55
N ASN A 282 5.17 7.15 -9.08
CA ASN A 282 5.55 8.41 -8.43
C ASN A 282 4.85 8.61 -7.06
N GLY A 283 3.60 8.15 -6.97
CA GLY A 283 2.66 8.54 -5.92
C GLY A 283 1.67 9.61 -6.39
N PHE A 284 0.44 9.52 -5.88
CA PHE A 284 -0.71 10.26 -6.37
C PHE A 284 -0.52 11.77 -6.47
N ASP A 285 0.03 12.41 -5.44
CA ASP A 285 0.22 13.86 -5.42
C ASP A 285 1.29 14.34 -6.41
N VAL A 286 2.35 13.54 -6.59
CA VAL A 286 3.40 13.78 -7.58
C VAL A 286 2.84 13.61 -8.99
N ASP A 287 2.05 12.56 -9.23
CA ASP A 287 1.36 12.34 -10.50
C ASP A 287 0.39 13.47 -10.85
N LYS A 288 -0.37 13.94 -9.85
CA LYS A 288 -1.26 15.09 -10.01
C LYS A 288 -0.49 16.35 -10.41
N LYS A 289 0.68 16.59 -9.82
CA LYS A 289 1.54 17.71 -10.20
C LYS A 289 2.13 17.52 -11.60
N MET A 290 2.65 16.34 -11.93
CA MET A 290 3.16 16.00 -13.27
C MET A 290 2.11 16.23 -14.36
N ALA A 291 0.86 15.85 -14.11
CA ALA A 291 -0.26 16.08 -15.03
C ALA A 291 -0.59 17.56 -15.28
N THR A 292 -0.07 18.50 -14.48
CA THR A 292 -0.20 19.94 -14.72
C THR A 292 0.96 20.53 -15.53
N ILE A 293 2.03 19.75 -15.73
CA ILE A 293 3.28 20.19 -16.36
C ILE A 293 3.45 19.51 -17.72
N VAL A 294 3.16 18.20 -17.79
CA VAL A 294 3.30 17.40 -19.01
C VAL A 294 1.98 17.35 -19.76
N ASP A 295 1.99 17.89 -20.98
CA ASP A 295 0.85 17.90 -21.89
C ASP A 295 0.79 16.60 -22.72
N GLY A 296 -0.43 16.13 -23.01
CA GLY A 296 -0.67 15.03 -23.95
C GLY A 296 -0.80 13.64 -23.33
N ILE A 297 -0.66 13.51 -22.01
CA ILE A 297 -1.01 12.30 -21.25
C ILE A 297 -2.55 12.20 -21.17
N ASP A 298 -3.12 11.04 -21.52
CA ASP A 298 -4.56 10.81 -21.35
C ASP A 298 -4.88 10.19 -19.99
N VAL A 299 -4.08 9.20 -19.56
CA VAL A 299 -4.31 8.40 -18.36
C VAL A 299 -3.03 8.28 -17.54
N ILE A 300 -3.13 8.49 -16.23
CA ILE A 300 -2.12 8.08 -15.26
C ILE A 300 -2.71 7.00 -14.36
N LEU A 301 -2.05 5.85 -14.31
CA LEU A 301 -2.34 4.77 -13.38
C LEU A 301 -1.33 4.88 -12.24
N SER A 302 -1.79 5.26 -11.04
CA SER A 302 -0.93 5.69 -9.93
C SER A 302 -0.82 4.61 -8.84
N GLY A 303 0.41 4.24 -8.49
CA GLY A 303 0.77 3.37 -7.36
C GLY A 303 1.41 4.15 -6.19
N HIS A 304 2.26 3.47 -5.40
CA HIS A 304 3.11 3.98 -4.28
C HIS A 304 2.35 4.48 -3.04
N THR A 305 1.29 5.21 -3.27
CA THR A 305 0.51 5.91 -2.24
C THR A 305 -0.57 5.05 -1.61
N HIS A 306 -0.87 3.91 -2.23
CA HIS A 306 -1.88 2.95 -1.79
C HIS A 306 -3.28 3.57 -1.68
N ASP A 307 -3.53 4.67 -2.38
CA ASP A 307 -4.81 5.34 -2.36
C ASP A 307 -5.82 4.57 -3.20
N ALA A 308 -7.04 4.45 -2.71
CA ALA A 308 -8.13 3.77 -3.40
C ALA A 308 -9.30 4.74 -3.55
N LEU A 309 -9.56 5.18 -4.78
CA LEU A 309 -10.64 6.12 -5.07
C LEU A 309 -11.74 5.46 -5.92
N PRO A 310 -13.02 5.52 -5.50
CA PRO A 310 -14.14 5.01 -6.31
C PRO A 310 -14.22 5.63 -7.70
N GLU A 311 -13.83 6.91 -7.81
CA GLU A 311 -13.87 7.68 -9.04
C GLU A 311 -12.47 8.25 -9.34
N PRO A 312 -12.05 8.26 -10.63
CA PRO A 312 -10.80 8.89 -11.03
C PRO A 312 -10.78 10.39 -10.75
N VAL A 313 -9.59 10.94 -10.54
CA VAL A 313 -9.40 12.39 -10.41
C VAL A 313 -8.97 12.97 -11.74
N LEU A 314 -9.49 14.15 -12.08
CA LEU A 314 -9.11 14.89 -13.28
C LEU A 314 -8.06 15.95 -12.95
N SER A 315 -6.98 15.97 -13.73
CA SER A 315 -6.02 17.08 -13.79
C SER A 315 -5.98 17.59 -15.22
N GLY A 316 -6.64 18.72 -15.47
CA GLY A 316 -6.88 19.18 -16.84
C GLY A 316 -7.71 18.17 -17.64
N LYS A 317 -7.11 17.54 -18.65
CA LYS A 317 -7.72 16.48 -19.46
C LYS A 317 -7.28 15.07 -19.05
N THR A 318 -6.26 14.97 -18.20
CA THR A 318 -5.67 13.71 -17.78
C THR A 318 -6.53 13.08 -16.68
N ILE A 319 -6.89 11.81 -16.85
CA ILE A 319 -7.52 11.01 -15.80
C ILE A 319 -6.44 10.34 -14.94
N ILE A 320 -6.58 10.38 -13.62
CA ILE A 320 -5.65 9.77 -12.67
C ILE A 320 -6.42 8.72 -11.86
N VAL A 321 -5.92 7.48 -11.89
CA VAL A 321 -6.59 6.31 -11.30
C VAL A 321 -5.66 5.62 -10.29
N PRO A 322 -5.92 5.78 -8.98
CA PRO A 322 -5.22 5.02 -7.95
C PRO A 322 -6.02 3.77 -7.55
N SER A 323 -5.37 2.61 -7.58
CA SER A 323 -6.03 1.30 -7.45
C SER A 323 -5.95 0.68 -6.04
N GLY A 324 -5.49 1.41 -5.04
CA GLY A 324 -5.24 0.86 -3.70
C GLY A 324 -3.99 -0.03 -3.67
N SER A 325 -4.02 -1.08 -2.85
CA SER A 325 -2.87 -1.96 -2.62
C SER A 325 -3.27 -3.39 -2.25
N ASN A 326 -2.28 -4.27 -2.08
CA ASN A 326 -2.37 -5.64 -1.55
C ASN A 326 -3.31 -6.57 -2.32
N GLY A 327 -3.55 -6.28 -3.61
CA GLY A 327 -4.54 -6.99 -4.42
C GLY A 327 -5.98 -6.80 -3.94
N LYS A 328 -6.24 -5.86 -3.03
CA LYS A 328 -7.56 -5.57 -2.46
C LYS A 328 -8.54 -5.06 -3.51
N PHE A 329 -8.03 -4.39 -4.54
CA PHE A 329 -8.84 -3.92 -5.66
C PHE A 329 -8.19 -4.22 -7.00
N VAL A 330 -9.05 -4.27 -8.03
CA VAL A 330 -8.65 -4.25 -9.44
C VAL A 330 -9.41 -3.10 -10.09
N SER A 331 -8.71 -2.15 -10.72
CA SER A 331 -9.38 -1.10 -11.48
C SER A 331 -9.60 -1.53 -12.92
N ARG A 332 -10.85 -1.44 -13.40
CA ARG A 332 -11.19 -1.51 -14.83
C ARG A 332 -11.44 -0.10 -15.35
N VAL A 333 -10.71 0.31 -16.38
CA VAL A 333 -10.87 1.60 -17.06
C VAL A 333 -11.19 1.35 -18.53
N ASP A 334 -12.41 1.64 -18.94
CA ASP A 334 -12.91 1.53 -20.31
C ASP A 334 -12.90 2.92 -20.96
N LEU A 335 -12.20 3.09 -22.08
CA LEU A 335 -11.94 4.37 -22.76
C LEU A 335 -12.56 4.38 -24.17
N ASP A 336 -13.18 5.49 -24.56
CA ASP A 336 -13.60 5.77 -25.94
C ASP A 336 -12.57 6.69 -26.61
N ILE A 337 -11.67 6.08 -27.38
CA ILE A 337 -10.59 6.76 -28.11
C ILE A 337 -10.97 6.82 -29.58
N ARG A 338 -11.03 8.03 -30.15
CA ARG A 338 -11.32 8.22 -31.58
C ARG A 338 -10.45 9.32 -32.17
N ASN A 339 -9.80 9.04 -33.29
CA ASN A 339 -8.95 10.00 -34.00
C ASN A 339 -7.89 10.61 -33.07
N GLY A 340 -7.27 9.79 -32.22
CA GLY A 340 -6.27 10.25 -31.25
C GLY A 340 -6.80 11.11 -30.09
N GLN A 341 -8.08 11.04 -29.76
CA GLN A 341 -8.68 11.80 -28.65
C GLN A 341 -9.49 10.89 -27.72
N LEU A 342 -9.31 11.09 -26.41
CA LEU A 342 -10.19 10.54 -25.38
C LEU A 342 -11.52 11.32 -25.34
N LEU A 343 -12.60 10.69 -25.77
CA LEU A 343 -13.95 11.28 -25.82
C LEU A 343 -14.78 10.99 -24.56
N GLY A 344 -14.42 9.95 -23.82
CA GLY A 344 -15.08 9.57 -22.58
C GLY A 344 -14.44 8.34 -21.95
N TYR A 345 -14.77 8.10 -20.70
CA TYR A 345 -14.32 6.92 -19.97
C TYR A 345 -15.38 6.40 -19.00
N ARG A 346 -15.26 5.14 -18.62
CA ARG A 346 -15.90 4.55 -17.45
C ARG A 346 -14.85 3.86 -16.59
N HIS A 347 -15.01 3.97 -15.28
CA HIS A 347 -14.13 3.37 -14.29
C HIS A 347 -14.95 2.54 -13.32
N LYS A 348 -14.41 1.38 -12.91
CA LYS A 348 -14.85 0.67 -11.72
C LYS A 348 -13.64 0.18 -10.94
N LEU A 349 -13.57 0.61 -9.69
CA LEU A 349 -12.70 0.02 -8.68
C LEU A 349 -13.40 -1.21 -8.11
N ILE A 350 -12.96 -2.41 -8.49
CA ILE A 350 -13.59 -3.67 -8.11
C ILE A 350 -12.97 -4.15 -6.79
N PRO A 351 -13.68 -4.15 -5.65
CA PRO A 351 -13.17 -4.72 -4.41
C PRO A 351 -13.12 -6.24 -4.50
N VAL A 352 -11.96 -6.81 -4.19
CA VAL A 352 -11.72 -8.25 -4.22
C VAL A 352 -12.14 -8.84 -2.87
N PHE A 353 -13.44 -9.03 -2.65
CA PHE A 353 -13.94 -9.73 -1.46
C PHE A 353 -13.73 -11.23 -1.59
N SER A 354 -12.79 -11.78 -0.82
CA SER A 354 -12.26 -13.12 -1.04
C SER A 354 -13.24 -14.25 -0.71
N ASP A 355 -14.24 -13.97 0.13
CA ASP A 355 -15.30 -14.93 0.43
C ASP A 355 -16.44 -14.91 -0.60
N VAL A 356 -16.47 -13.90 -1.49
CA VAL A 356 -17.51 -13.72 -2.51
C VAL A 356 -17.01 -14.15 -3.89
N ILE A 357 -15.74 -13.87 -4.20
CA ILE A 357 -15.12 -14.20 -5.47
C ILE A 357 -14.54 -15.62 -5.39
N GLU A 358 -14.95 -16.47 -6.32
CA GLU A 358 -14.40 -17.81 -6.50
C GLU A 358 -12.92 -17.70 -6.96
N PRO A 359 -11.97 -18.38 -6.29
CA PRO A 359 -10.58 -18.36 -6.72
C PRO A 359 -10.39 -19.07 -8.06
N ASP A 360 -9.49 -18.55 -8.89
CA ASP A 360 -9.04 -19.24 -10.08
C ASP A 360 -8.25 -20.50 -9.69
N ALA A 361 -8.71 -21.67 -10.16
CA ALA A 361 -8.17 -22.95 -9.72
C ALA A 361 -6.69 -23.17 -10.11
N GLU A 362 -6.27 -22.68 -11.28
CA GLU A 362 -4.90 -22.84 -11.76
C GLU A 362 -3.94 -21.95 -10.95
N VAL A 363 -4.30 -20.68 -10.77
CA VAL A 363 -3.51 -19.75 -9.97
C VAL A 363 -3.50 -20.14 -8.49
N ALA A 364 -4.61 -20.63 -7.94
CA ALA A 364 -4.66 -21.14 -6.56
C ALA A 364 -3.70 -22.33 -6.36
N ALA A 365 -3.68 -23.29 -7.29
CA ALA A 365 -2.77 -24.42 -7.24
C ALA A 365 -1.30 -23.99 -7.34
N LEU A 366 -0.98 -23.04 -8.22
CA LEU A 366 0.36 -22.46 -8.34
C LEU A 366 0.79 -21.76 -7.05
N ILE A 367 -0.10 -20.95 -6.45
CA ILE A 367 0.19 -20.28 -5.17
C ILE A 367 0.47 -21.30 -4.07
N ASP A 368 -0.34 -22.35 -3.98
CA ASP A 368 -0.15 -23.39 -2.97
C ASP A 368 1.16 -24.16 -3.21
N GLU A 369 1.56 -24.40 -4.46
CA GLU A 369 2.87 -24.97 -4.83
C GLU A 369 4.04 -24.09 -4.38
N GLN A 370 4.02 -22.79 -4.70
CA GLN A 370 5.10 -21.87 -4.31
C GLN A 370 5.26 -21.78 -2.79
N ARG A 371 4.16 -21.88 -2.05
CA ARG A 371 4.11 -21.73 -0.59
C ARG A 371 4.38 -23.03 0.17
N ALA A 372 4.16 -24.20 -0.44
CA ALA A 372 4.27 -25.50 0.20
C ALA A 372 5.61 -25.73 0.94
N PRO A 373 6.79 -25.36 0.40
CA PRO A 373 8.07 -25.56 1.09
C PRO A 373 8.22 -24.79 2.41
N TYR A 374 7.40 -23.75 2.61
CA TYR A 374 7.54 -22.78 3.71
C TYR A 374 6.39 -22.84 4.70
N LEU A 375 5.39 -23.68 4.45
CA LEU A 375 4.12 -23.69 5.20
C LEU A 375 4.31 -23.97 6.68
N GLU A 376 5.17 -24.90 7.06
CA GLU A 376 5.45 -25.21 8.47
C GLU A 376 6.01 -23.99 9.20
N ASP A 377 7.05 -23.35 8.65
CA ASP A 377 7.69 -22.20 9.29
C ASP A 377 6.76 -20.97 9.34
N MET A 378 6.09 -20.65 8.24
CA MET A 378 5.31 -19.41 8.13
C MET A 378 4.01 -19.47 8.94
N SER A 379 3.44 -20.67 9.13
CA SER A 379 2.20 -20.87 9.89
C SER A 379 2.40 -21.02 11.40
N GLU A 380 3.64 -20.96 11.89
CA GLU A 380 3.91 -21.03 13.32
C GLU A 380 3.18 -19.90 14.06
N VAL A 381 2.35 -20.26 15.04
CA VAL A 381 1.67 -19.31 15.92
C VAL A 381 2.65 -18.82 16.97
N ILE A 382 2.92 -17.51 16.94
CA ILE A 382 3.87 -16.82 17.82
C ILE A 382 3.17 -16.28 19.06
N GLY A 383 1.90 -15.86 18.90
CA GLY A 383 1.06 -15.36 19.97
C GLY A 383 -0.36 -15.13 19.47
N LYS A 384 -1.12 -14.30 20.18
CA LYS A 384 -2.49 -13.91 19.84
C LYS A 384 -2.66 -12.41 19.99
N THR A 385 -3.63 -11.81 19.29
CA THR A 385 -4.06 -10.43 19.60
C THR A 385 -5.51 -10.40 20.07
N ASP A 386 -5.82 -9.55 21.05
CA ASP A 386 -7.20 -9.19 21.41
C ASP A 386 -7.60 -7.81 20.87
N SER A 387 -6.67 -7.15 20.18
CA SER A 387 -6.79 -5.80 19.64
C SER A 387 -6.76 -5.84 18.13
N LEU A 388 -7.15 -4.74 17.49
CA LEU A 388 -6.96 -4.59 16.05
C LEU A 388 -5.51 -4.16 15.82
N LEU A 389 -4.75 -4.92 15.03
CA LEU A 389 -3.40 -4.56 14.57
C LEU A 389 -3.47 -4.06 13.13
N TYR A 390 -2.97 -2.87 12.84
CA TYR A 390 -2.92 -2.28 11.49
C TYR A 390 -1.70 -1.37 11.32
N ARG A 391 -1.33 -1.09 10.05
CA ARG A 391 -0.14 -0.31 9.69
C ARG A 391 -0.41 1.12 9.20
N ARG A 392 -1.38 1.28 8.26
CA ARG A 392 -1.57 2.56 7.56
C ARG A 392 -2.12 3.69 8.44
N GLY A 393 -1.51 4.86 8.28
CA GLY A 393 -1.83 6.14 8.92
C GLY A 393 -0.61 7.06 8.91
N ASN A 394 -0.79 8.39 8.81
CA ASN A 394 0.37 9.28 8.71
C ASN A 394 1.30 9.25 9.92
N PHE A 395 0.79 8.99 11.13
CA PHE A 395 1.59 9.02 12.35
C PHE A 395 1.76 7.67 13.03
N ASN A 396 0.76 6.80 12.95
CA ASN A 396 0.81 5.55 13.69
C ASN A 396 -0.16 4.48 13.18
N GLY A 397 0.20 3.23 13.49
CA GLY A 397 -0.68 2.06 13.45
C GLY A 397 -0.39 1.17 14.66
N THR A 398 -1.35 0.35 15.08
CA THR A 398 -1.19 -0.49 16.28
C THR A 398 -0.16 -1.62 16.09
N TRP A 399 0.17 -1.98 14.84
CA TRP A 399 1.36 -2.80 14.58
C TRP A 399 2.66 -2.04 14.91
N ASP A 400 2.72 -0.74 14.63
CA ASP A 400 3.89 0.09 14.95
C ASP A 400 4.10 0.25 16.45
N ASP A 401 3.03 0.34 17.24
CA ASP A 401 3.11 0.32 18.71
C ASP A 401 3.83 -0.95 19.18
N LEU A 402 3.39 -2.11 18.70
CA LEU A 402 3.97 -3.40 19.04
C LEU A 402 5.43 -3.53 18.59
N ILE A 403 5.75 -3.06 17.37
CA ILE A 403 7.13 -3.08 16.83
C ILE A 403 8.04 -2.17 17.67
N CYS A 404 7.56 -0.98 18.01
CA CYS A 404 8.29 -0.03 18.84
C CYS A 404 8.52 -0.57 20.26
N ASP A 405 7.51 -1.20 20.86
CA ASP A 405 7.64 -1.84 22.17
C ASP A 405 8.64 -3.01 22.14
N ALA A 406 8.63 -3.81 21.07
CA ALA A 406 9.61 -4.87 20.86
C ALA A 406 11.04 -4.34 20.73
N LEU A 407 11.22 -3.25 19.97
CA LEU A 407 12.53 -2.57 19.86
C LEU A 407 13.01 -2.06 21.21
N ILE A 408 12.16 -1.39 21.99
CA ILE A 408 12.50 -0.88 23.32
C ILE A 408 12.89 -2.02 24.26
N SER A 409 12.09 -3.10 24.31
CA SER A 409 12.30 -4.17 25.28
C SER A 409 13.47 -5.10 24.93
N GLU A 410 13.60 -5.48 23.65
CA GLU A 410 14.58 -6.48 23.22
C GLU A 410 15.93 -5.85 22.84
N ARG A 411 15.97 -4.54 22.56
CA ARG A 411 17.20 -3.81 22.22
C ARG A 411 17.67 -2.88 23.33
N ASP A 412 17.02 -2.86 24.49
CA ASP A 412 17.37 -2.00 25.64
C ASP A 412 17.56 -0.54 25.21
N ALA A 413 16.48 0.06 24.68
CA ALA A 413 16.45 1.42 24.19
C ALA A 413 15.48 2.29 25.00
N GLU A 414 15.69 3.60 24.97
CA GLU A 414 14.78 4.57 25.59
C GLU A 414 13.68 4.99 24.63
N ILE A 415 14.00 5.05 23.33
CA ILE A 415 13.11 5.47 22.25
C ILE A 415 13.26 4.47 21.10
N ALA A 416 12.15 4.17 20.43
CA ALA A 416 12.13 3.37 19.21
C ALA A 416 11.71 4.21 18.00
N LEU A 417 12.30 3.91 16.85
CA LEU A 417 11.94 4.47 15.54
C LEU A 417 11.59 3.33 14.56
N SER A 418 10.36 3.31 14.06
CA SER A 418 9.88 2.34 13.07
C SER A 418 9.52 3.06 11.76
N PRO A 419 9.93 2.55 10.58
CA PRO A 419 9.63 3.17 9.28
C PRO A 419 8.13 3.32 9.06
N GLY A 420 7.76 4.48 8.51
CA GLY A 420 6.39 4.81 8.16
C GLY A 420 5.90 4.23 6.84
N VAL A 421 6.11 2.93 6.62
CA VAL A 421 5.69 2.27 5.38
C VAL A 421 4.19 2.00 5.34
N ARG A 422 3.62 2.07 4.13
CA ARG A 422 2.18 1.93 3.87
C ARG A 422 1.72 0.50 3.63
N TRP A 423 2.64 -0.42 3.39
CA TRP A 423 2.33 -1.84 3.26
C TRP A 423 2.18 -2.51 4.63
N GLY A 424 1.45 -3.63 4.61
CA GLY A 424 1.27 -4.50 5.77
C GLY A 424 -0.19 -4.75 6.12
N PRO A 425 -0.63 -6.03 6.13
CA PRO A 425 -1.96 -6.46 6.52
C PRO A 425 -2.37 -6.07 7.94
N SER A 426 -3.67 -6.20 8.18
CA SER A 426 -4.29 -6.04 9.49
C SER A 426 -4.61 -7.40 10.14
N LEU A 427 -4.63 -7.44 11.47
CA LEU A 427 -5.19 -8.55 12.25
C LEU A 427 -6.34 -8.04 13.10
N ILE A 428 -7.45 -8.78 13.13
CA ILE A 428 -8.63 -8.43 13.93
C ILE A 428 -8.57 -9.08 15.32
N PRO A 429 -9.25 -8.50 16.33
CA PRO A 429 -9.34 -9.05 17.68
C PRO A 429 -9.69 -10.54 17.72
N GLY A 430 -8.88 -11.30 18.45
CA GLY A 430 -9.06 -12.73 18.68
C GLY A 430 -8.30 -13.64 17.70
N GLN A 431 -7.56 -13.09 16.73
CA GLN A 431 -6.71 -13.87 15.83
C GLN A 431 -5.39 -14.28 16.48
N ASP A 432 -4.91 -15.45 16.09
CA ASP A 432 -3.53 -15.84 16.29
C ASP A 432 -2.63 -14.93 15.44
N ILE A 433 -1.44 -14.64 15.96
CA ILE A 433 -0.37 -13.93 15.25
C ILE A 433 0.62 -15.00 14.79
N THR A 434 0.74 -15.19 13.49
CA THR A 434 1.68 -16.15 12.90
C THR A 434 3.01 -15.48 12.52
N ARG A 435 4.03 -16.28 12.22
CA ARG A 435 5.28 -15.78 11.64
C ARG A 435 5.03 -15.03 10.33
N GLU A 436 4.15 -15.55 9.48
CA GLU A 436 3.76 -14.87 8.24
C GLU A 436 3.21 -13.46 8.51
N ASP A 437 2.35 -13.30 9.52
CA ASP A 437 1.79 -11.99 9.85
C ASP A 437 2.87 -10.97 10.27
N ILE A 438 3.90 -11.42 10.99
CA ILE A 438 5.03 -10.57 11.40
C ILE A 438 5.87 -10.20 10.17
N PHE A 439 6.16 -11.16 9.29
CA PHE A 439 6.89 -10.88 8.04
C PHE A 439 6.12 -9.91 7.15
N ASN A 440 4.81 -10.09 7.01
CA ASN A 440 3.98 -9.22 6.18
C ASN A 440 4.00 -7.74 6.62
N VAL A 441 4.48 -7.43 7.82
CA VAL A 441 4.64 -6.05 8.32
C VAL A 441 6.10 -5.65 8.59
N THR A 442 7.06 -6.53 8.31
CA THR A 442 8.49 -6.30 8.60
C THR A 442 9.50 -6.82 7.57
N SER A 443 9.08 -7.50 6.50
CA SER A 443 9.95 -8.23 5.56
C SER A 443 10.73 -7.32 4.59
N MET A 444 11.63 -6.50 5.10
CA MET A 444 12.59 -5.77 4.27
C MET A 444 13.89 -6.58 4.15
N THR A 445 14.50 -6.59 2.95
CA THR A 445 15.80 -7.23 2.71
C THR A 445 16.94 -6.62 3.54
N TYR A 446 16.72 -5.42 4.08
CA TYR A 446 17.61 -4.66 4.97
C TYR A 446 16.99 -4.42 6.36
N GLY A 447 16.12 -5.32 6.85
CA GLY A 447 15.34 -5.20 8.09
C GLY A 447 16.10 -5.27 9.43
N LYS A 448 17.39 -4.93 9.48
CA LYS A 448 18.22 -5.04 10.69
C LYS A 448 17.79 -4.04 11.76
N ALA A 449 17.61 -4.53 13.00
CA ALA A 449 17.26 -3.74 14.17
C ALA A 449 18.52 -3.16 14.86
N TYR A 450 18.89 -1.95 14.45
CA TYR A 450 20.04 -1.24 14.99
C TYR A 450 19.78 -0.66 16.38
N ARG A 451 20.85 -0.32 17.07
CA ARG A 451 20.84 0.38 18.36
C ARG A 451 21.97 1.41 18.36
N SER A 452 21.64 2.68 18.54
CA SER A 452 22.60 3.78 18.47
C SER A 452 22.26 4.91 19.45
N GLU A 453 23.23 5.74 19.78
CA GLU A 453 23.01 6.97 20.55
C GLU A 453 22.66 8.13 19.62
N MET A 454 21.67 8.92 19.98
CA MET A 454 21.33 10.19 19.31
C MET A 454 21.13 11.28 20.34
N THR A 455 21.64 12.49 20.09
CA THR A 455 21.31 13.64 20.92
C THR A 455 19.85 14.04 20.73
N GLY A 456 19.23 14.67 21.73
CA GLY A 456 17.87 15.21 21.60
C GLY A 456 17.73 16.19 20.43
N GLU A 457 18.78 16.99 20.16
CA GLU A 457 18.84 17.88 19.01
C GLU A 457 18.84 17.10 17.68
N PHE A 458 19.68 16.09 17.55
CA PHE A 458 19.74 15.29 16.32
C PHE A 458 18.44 14.50 16.09
N LEU A 459 17.83 13.97 17.15
CA LEU A 459 16.52 13.34 17.08
C LEU A 459 15.45 14.30 16.55
N LYS A 460 15.46 15.57 17.00
CA LYS A 460 14.55 16.59 16.45
C LYS A 460 14.80 16.80 14.96
N VAL A 461 16.06 16.90 14.54
CA VAL A 461 16.42 17.07 13.12
C VAL A 461 15.87 15.92 12.28
N VAL A 462 16.01 14.68 12.73
CA VAL A 462 15.44 13.50 12.04
C VAL A 462 13.92 13.60 11.90
N LEU A 463 13.21 13.97 12.98
CA LEU A 463 11.75 14.12 12.92
C LEU A 463 11.30 15.27 12.01
N GLU A 464 12.02 16.39 11.99
CA GLU A 464 11.74 17.54 11.12
C GLU A 464 11.99 17.20 9.64
N ASP A 465 13.02 16.42 9.34
CA ASP A 465 13.35 15.98 7.99
C ASP A 465 12.25 15.05 7.44
N VAL A 466 11.84 14.05 8.24
CA VAL A 466 10.72 13.18 7.87
C VAL A 466 9.41 13.96 7.77
N ALA A 467 9.16 14.94 8.66
CA ALA A 467 7.98 15.79 8.58
C ALA A 467 7.98 16.66 7.32
N ASP A 468 9.14 17.13 6.86
CA ASP A 468 9.23 17.85 5.61
C ASP A 468 8.98 16.96 4.40
N ASN A 469 9.43 15.71 4.44
CA ASN A 469 9.15 14.72 3.40
C ASN A 469 7.65 14.55 3.14
N ILE A 470 6.85 14.29 4.18
CA ILE A 470 5.41 14.05 4.00
C ILE A 470 4.61 15.36 3.89
N PHE A 471 4.98 16.42 4.62
CA PHE A 471 4.20 17.65 4.72
C PHE A 471 4.85 18.82 3.94
N ASN A 472 5.61 18.52 2.88
CA ASN A 472 6.04 19.55 1.95
C ASN A 472 4.82 20.07 1.17
N PRO A 473 4.57 21.38 1.10
CA PRO A 473 3.46 21.93 0.32
C PRO A 473 3.63 21.73 -1.19
N ASP A 474 4.85 21.45 -1.67
CA ASP A 474 5.09 21.05 -3.04
C ASP A 474 5.22 19.51 -3.14
N PRO A 475 4.30 18.85 -3.87
CA PRO A 475 4.34 17.40 -4.09
C PRO A 475 5.66 16.84 -4.59
N TYR A 476 6.46 17.58 -5.37
CA TYR A 476 7.75 17.07 -5.88
C TYR A 476 8.86 16.98 -4.83
N TYR A 477 8.59 17.40 -3.59
CA TYR A 477 9.45 17.09 -2.45
C TYR A 477 8.84 16.03 -1.55
N GLN A 478 7.64 15.52 -1.89
CA GLN A 478 7.02 14.42 -1.19
C GLN A 478 7.49 13.09 -1.77
N GLN A 479 8.10 12.26 -0.92
CA GLN A 479 8.60 10.95 -1.34
C GLN A 479 7.60 9.84 -1.02
N GLY A 480 6.40 10.16 -0.53
CA GLY A 480 5.32 9.19 -0.30
C GLY A 480 5.57 8.19 0.84
N GLY A 481 6.38 8.55 1.84
CA GLY A 481 6.37 7.89 3.16
C GLY A 481 5.37 8.56 4.11
N ASP A 482 4.95 7.85 5.15
CA ASP A 482 4.32 8.46 6.33
C ASP A 482 5.39 8.84 7.38
N MET A 483 5.02 9.52 8.47
CA MET A 483 5.98 9.86 9.54
C MET A 483 6.63 8.61 10.12
N VAL A 484 7.89 8.72 10.56
CA VAL A 484 8.51 7.68 11.38
C VAL A 484 7.66 7.45 12.63
N ARG A 485 7.37 6.19 12.95
CA ARG A 485 6.61 5.84 14.15
C ARG A 485 7.55 5.79 15.34
N THR A 486 7.07 6.32 16.46
CA THR A 486 7.90 6.57 17.63
C THR A 486 7.39 5.81 18.84
N GLY A 487 8.25 5.00 19.46
CA GLY A 487 8.03 4.44 20.79
C GLY A 487 8.81 5.20 21.85
N GLY A 488 8.28 5.33 23.05
CA GLY A 488 8.97 5.99 24.17
C GLY A 488 9.14 7.51 24.03
N LEU A 489 8.70 8.10 22.92
CA LEU A 489 8.79 9.53 22.60
C LEU A 489 7.39 10.06 22.28
N GLY A 490 7.02 11.18 22.91
CA GLY A 490 5.88 11.99 22.53
C GLY A 490 6.33 13.34 21.99
N TYR A 491 5.53 13.96 21.12
CA TYR A 491 5.82 15.27 20.55
C TYR A 491 4.56 15.94 20.00
N ARG A 492 4.67 17.23 19.72
CA ARG A 492 3.65 18.00 19.01
C ARG A 492 4.16 18.35 17.61
N ILE A 493 3.29 18.20 16.61
CA ILE A 493 3.56 18.57 15.22
C ILE A 493 2.53 19.57 14.69
N ASP A 494 2.99 20.66 14.10
CA ASP A 494 2.17 21.58 13.29
C ASP A 494 2.54 21.44 11.83
N VAL A 495 1.69 20.74 11.07
CA VAL A 495 1.95 20.36 9.67
C VAL A 495 1.98 21.57 8.72
N ASN A 496 1.50 22.74 9.14
CA ASN A 496 1.52 23.96 8.33
C ASN A 496 2.75 24.85 8.58
N GLN A 497 3.60 24.52 9.57
CA GLN A 497 4.84 25.27 9.78
C GLN A 497 5.86 24.96 8.68
N SER A 498 6.82 25.86 8.52
CA SER A 498 7.95 25.64 7.62
C SER A 498 8.85 24.51 8.10
N GLN A 499 9.64 23.96 7.17
CA GLN A 499 10.74 23.04 7.48
C GLN A 499 11.57 23.51 8.69
N GLY A 500 11.85 22.57 9.61
CA GLY A 500 12.64 22.80 10.83
C GLY A 500 11.85 23.38 12.01
N ASN A 501 10.59 23.75 11.81
CA ASN A 501 9.72 24.35 12.83
C ASN A 501 8.42 23.56 13.06
N ARG A 502 8.24 22.37 12.48
CA ARG A 502 7.02 21.58 12.63
C ARG A 502 6.96 20.88 13.99
N ILE A 503 8.09 20.40 14.50
CA ILE A 503 8.20 19.57 15.70
C ILE A 503 8.49 20.42 16.95
N SER A 504 7.72 20.18 18.00
CA SER A 504 7.83 20.86 19.29
C SER A 504 7.45 19.93 20.45
N ASN A 505 7.70 20.36 21.69
CA ASN A 505 7.27 19.67 22.92
C ASN A 505 7.66 18.18 23.00
N MET A 506 8.86 17.84 22.48
CA MET A 506 9.37 16.47 22.56
C MET A 506 9.55 16.05 24.03
N THR A 507 8.98 14.90 24.39
CA THR A 507 8.89 14.38 25.76
C THR A 507 9.29 12.91 25.80
N LEU A 508 10.16 12.54 26.73
CA LEU A 508 10.47 11.13 27.00
C LEU A 508 9.32 10.52 27.81
N LEU A 509 8.56 9.60 27.22
CA LEU A 509 7.30 9.11 27.81
C LEU A 509 7.52 8.36 29.14
N LYS A 510 8.67 7.68 29.29
CA LYS A 510 8.99 6.92 30.51
C LYS A 510 9.14 7.80 31.75
N SER A 511 9.65 9.03 31.60
CA SER A 511 9.83 9.98 32.71
C SER A 511 8.80 11.12 32.72
N GLY A 512 8.19 11.42 31.57
CA GLY A 512 7.37 12.62 31.37
C GLY A 512 8.18 13.91 31.27
N GLU A 513 9.51 13.82 31.21
CA GLU A 513 10.39 14.98 31.09
C GLU A 513 10.58 15.39 29.64
N ALA A 514 10.79 16.69 29.42
CA ALA A 514 11.17 17.20 28.10
C ALA A 514 12.49 16.58 27.63
N ILE A 515 12.61 16.35 26.32
CA ILE A 515 13.87 15.95 25.70
C ILE A 515 14.89 17.09 25.83
N ASP A 516 16.03 16.81 26.45
CA ASP A 516 17.16 17.72 26.54
C ASP A 516 17.94 17.65 25.20
N PRO A 517 18.09 18.78 24.47
CA PRO A 517 18.80 18.80 23.20
C PRO A 517 20.23 18.27 23.26
N ALA A 518 20.93 18.47 24.38
CA ALA A 518 22.33 18.10 24.54
C ALA A 518 22.53 16.66 25.07
N ARG A 519 21.48 16.03 25.61
CA ARG A 519 21.56 14.67 26.15
C ARG A 519 21.51 13.64 25.02
N SER A 520 22.35 12.62 25.12
CA SER A 520 22.23 11.40 24.30
C SER A 520 21.19 10.45 24.88
N TYR A 521 20.35 9.92 23.99
CA TYR A 521 19.36 8.90 24.26
C TYR A 521 19.70 7.63 23.50
N MET A 522 19.48 6.46 24.12
CA MET A 522 19.60 5.19 23.42
C MET A 522 18.39 4.99 22.51
N ILE A 523 18.62 4.95 21.20
CA ILE A 523 17.60 4.75 20.17
C ILE A 523 17.74 3.35 19.58
N ALA A 524 16.63 2.64 19.43
CA ALA A 524 16.55 1.46 18.57
C ALA A 524 15.67 1.77 17.36
N GLY A 525 16.09 1.33 16.19
CA GLY A 525 15.27 1.41 14.99
C GLY A 525 15.58 0.25 14.06
N TRP A 526 14.90 0.21 12.92
CA TRP A 526 15.13 -0.84 11.95
C TRP A 526 15.04 -0.33 10.52
N ALA A 527 15.52 -1.14 9.57
CA ALA A 527 15.52 -0.82 8.14
C ALA A 527 16.23 0.48 7.79
N SER A 528 17.43 0.68 8.35
CA SER A 528 18.32 1.76 7.91
C SER A 528 18.76 1.51 6.47
N VAL A 529 18.67 2.54 5.63
CA VAL A 529 19.16 2.51 4.24
C VAL A 529 20.69 2.52 4.15
N ASN A 530 21.39 2.81 5.27
CA ASN A 530 22.85 2.79 5.31
C ASN A 530 23.41 1.37 5.21
N GLU A 531 24.47 1.24 4.42
CA GLU A 531 25.22 -0.01 4.29
C GLU A 531 25.83 -0.44 5.63
N GLY A 532 25.95 -1.75 5.84
CA GLY A 532 26.60 -2.30 7.03
C GLY A 532 25.82 -2.12 8.34
N THR A 533 24.51 -1.83 8.28
CA THR A 533 23.66 -1.77 9.48
C THR A 533 23.66 -3.12 10.21
N GLU A 534 24.09 -3.12 11.47
CA GLU A 534 24.18 -4.33 12.30
C GLU A 534 22.97 -4.50 13.24
N GLY A 535 22.65 -5.75 13.57
CA GLY A 535 21.58 -6.11 14.50
C GLY A 535 20.94 -7.47 14.20
N PRO A 536 20.04 -7.95 15.07
CA PRO A 536 19.11 -9.01 14.71
C PRO A 536 18.16 -8.52 13.63
N GLN A 537 17.48 -9.44 12.94
CA GLN A 537 16.39 -9.02 12.06
C GLN A 537 15.20 -8.55 12.90
N ILE A 538 14.47 -7.57 12.40
CA ILE A 538 13.32 -7.01 13.11
C ILE A 538 12.25 -8.07 13.41
N TRP A 539 12.00 -9.03 12.53
CA TRP A 539 11.03 -10.09 12.78
C TRP A 539 11.44 -10.99 13.95
N ASP A 540 12.74 -11.24 14.15
CA ASP A 540 13.23 -11.99 15.32
C ASP A 540 12.97 -11.22 16.63
N VAL A 541 13.15 -9.90 16.60
CA VAL A 541 12.90 -8.97 17.71
C VAL A 541 11.41 -8.99 18.07
N VAL A 542 10.54 -8.84 17.07
CA VAL A 542 9.08 -8.83 17.24
C VAL A 542 8.57 -10.20 17.70
N GLU A 543 9.06 -11.31 17.12
CA GLU A 543 8.72 -12.66 17.56
C GLU A 543 9.07 -12.91 19.03
N SER A 544 10.31 -12.54 19.43
CA SER A 544 10.76 -12.68 20.83
C SER A 544 9.84 -11.92 21.79
N HIS A 545 9.48 -10.69 21.44
CA HIS A 545 8.59 -9.87 22.25
C HIS A 545 7.19 -10.47 22.36
N ILE A 546 6.57 -10.85 21.24
CA ILE A 546 5.22 -11.44 21.21
C ILE A 546 5.17 -12.74 22.02
N ARG A 547 6.20 -13.60 21.94
CA ARG A 547 6.24 -14.84 22.74
C ARG A 547 6.28 -14.59 24.24
N LYS A 548 6.90 -13.49 24.69
CA LYS A 548 6.91 -13.10 26.11
C LYS A 548 5.55 -12.59 26.57
N LEU A 549 4.83 -11.88 25.70
CA LEU A 549 3.47 -11.40 25.99
C LEU A 549 2.44 -12.53 25.95
N GLY A 550 2.55 -13.44 24.98
CA GLY A 550 1.56 -14.46 24.65
C GLY A 550 0.31 -13.88 23.99
N THR A 551 -0.33 -12.87 24.61
CA THR A 551 -1.43 -12.09 24.03
C THR A 551 -1.04 -10.62 23.94
N VAL A 552 -1.13 -10.06 22.74
CA VAL A 552 -0.92 -8.66 22.41
C VAL A 552 -2.22 -7.89 22.61
N THR A 553 -2.16 -6.89 23.48
CA THR A 553 -3.19 -5.88 23.70
C THR A 553 -2.58 -4.51 23.45
N THR A 554 -3.18 -3.74 22.55
CA THR A 554 -2.73 -2.37 22.27
C THR A 554 -3.57 -1.36 23.04
N GLN A 555 -2.94 -0.25 23.44
CA GLN A 555 -3.61 0.87 24.05
C GLN A 555 -3.75 2.00 23.03
N GLU A 556 -4.66 2.93 23.28
CA GLU A 556 -4.75 4.14 22.46
C GLU A 556 -3.45 4.94 22.59
N ASN A 557 -2.75 5.14 21.47
CA ASN A 557 -1.53 5.91 21.42
C ASN A 557 -1.87 7.40 21.19
N ASN A 558 -1.70 8.20 22.26
CA ASN A 558 -1.89 9.65 22.25
C ASN A 558 -0.55 10.41 22.38
N SER A 559 0.55 9.80 21.95
CA SER A 559 1.90 10.37 22.10
C SER A 559 2.20 11.52 21.13
N VAL A 560 1.44 11.62 20.03
CA VAL A 560 1.62 12.67 19.01
C VAL A 560 0.43 13.62 19.03
N GLU A 561 0.67 14.88 19.36
CA GLU A 561 -0.32 15.96 19.22
C GLU A 561 -0.19 16.57 17.82
N VAL A 562 -1.15 16.29 16.94
CA VAL A 562 -1.20 16.84 15.59
C VAL A 562 -2.06 18.09 15.56
N VAL A 563 -1.53 19.20 15.05
CA VAL A 563 -2.30 20.41 14.77
C VAL A 563 -2.17 20.83 13.31
N GLY A 564 -3.13 21.64 12.85
CA GLY A 564 -3.10 22.19 11.50
C GLY A 564 -3.67 21.27 10.41
N ALA A 565 -4.10 20.07 10.77
CA ALA A 565 -4.80 19.12 9.89
C ALA A 565 -6.09 19.71 9.29
#